data_AF-A0A3R0PWQ4-F1
#
_entry.id   AF-A0A3R0PWQ4-F1
#
_cell.length_a   1.000
_cell.length_b   1.000
_cell.length_c   1.000
_cell.angle_alpha   90.00
_cell.angle_beta   90.00
_cell.angle_gamma   90.00
#
_symmetry.space_group_name_H-M   'P 1'
#
loop_
_entity.id
_entity.type
_entity.pdbx_description
1 polymer ?
#
loop_
_entity_poly.entity_id
_entity_poly.type
_entity_poly.pdbx_seq_one_letter_code
_entity_poly.pdbx_strand_id
1 'polypeptide(L)' 'MKIQHIKRIITHWETSSFSTYRDTFEQYGGSVNMHPDVVEYFMKHHNWKFSFFHYKKYGEIKEAYFV' A
#
# COMPACT_ATOMS: atom_id res chain seq x y z
N MET A 1 5.40 2.32 21.89
CA MET A 1 4.77 2.51 20.57
C MET A 1 5.84 2.95 19.58
N LYS A 2 6.01 2.28 18.42
CA LYS A 2 7.09 2.60 17.45
C LYS A 2 6.77 3.92 16.72
N ILE A 3 7.77 4.78 16.52
CA ILE A 3 7.61 6.12 15.88
C ILE A 3 6.91 6.07 14.51
N GLN A 4 7.15 5.01 13.73
CA GLN A 4 6.52 4.79 12.43
C GLN A 4 4.99 4.63 12.52
N HIS A 5 4.50 4.03 13.61
CA HIS A 5 3.06 3.88 13.83
C HIS A 5 2.41 5.23 14.16
N ILE A 6 3.05 6.03 15.00
CA ILE A 6 2.61 7.40 15.31
C ILE A 6 2.54 8.24 14.03
N LYS A 7 3.59 8.19 13.20
CA LYS A 7 3.64 8.91 11.92
C LYS A 7 2.42 8.57 11.06
N ARG A 8 2.08 7.29 10.92
CA ARG A 8 0.92 6.85 10.11
C ARG A 8 -0.40 7.38 10.66
N ILE A 9 -0.59 7.36 11.99
CA ILE A 9 -1.80 7.90 12.62
C ILE A 9 -1.94 9.40 12.32
N ILE A 10 -0.89 10.20 12.57
CA ILE A 10 -0.95 11.66 12.34
C ILE A 10 -1.09 12.04 10.86
N THR A 11 -0.61 11.18 9.95
CA THR A 11 -0.73 11.36 8.50
C THR A 11 -1.92 10.61 7.90
N HIS A 12 -2.82 10.07 8.73
CA HIS A 12 -4.07 9.43 8.32
C HIS A 12 -3.89 8.23 7.36
N TRP A 13 -2.81 7.47 7.53
CA TRP A 13 -2.60 6.21 6.82
C TRP A 13 -3.20 5.05 7.63
N GLU A 14 -4.04 4.29 6.96
CA GLU A 14 -4.72 3.12 7.50
C GLU A 14 -4.07 1.85 6.95
N THR A 15 -4.04 0.78 7.75
CA THR A 15 -3.63 -0.54 7.27
C THR A 15 -4.60 -1.03 6.19
N SER A 16 -4.07 -1.66 5.15
CA SER A 16 -4.85 -2.15 4.01
C SER A 16 -4.41 -3.54 3.56
N SER A 17 -4.98 -3.99 2.45
CA SER A 17 -4.63 -5.24 1.76
C SER A 17 -3.86 -4.98 0.46
N PHE A 18 -3.30 -6.05 -0.09
CA PHE A 18 -2.74 -6.05 -1.45
C PHE A 18 -3.79 -5.70 -2.52
N SER A 19 -5.05 -6.13 -2.36
CA SER A 19 -6.12 -5.80 -3.31
C SER A 19 -6.35 -4.29 -3.39
N THR A 20 -6.48 -3.61 -2.24
CA THR A 20 -6.59 -2.15 -2.20
C THR A 20 -5.41 -1.45 -2.87
N TYR A 21 -4.20 -1.98 -2.66
CA TYR A 21 -3.00 -1.46 -3.30
C TYR A 21 -3.05 -1.60 -4.83
N ARG A 22 -3.43 -2.79 -5.33
CA ARG A 22 -3.61 -3.06 -6.76
C ARG A 22 -4.66 -2.14 -7.38
N ASP A 23 -5.85 -2.06 -6.78
CA ASP A 23 -6.95 -1.22 -7.28
C ASP A 23 -6.53 0.26 -7.35
N THR A 24 -5.81 0.74 -6.33
CA THR A 24 -5.30 2.13 -6.29
C THR A 24 -4.25 2.36 -7.38
N PHE A 25 -3.35 1.41 -7.60
CA PHE A 25 -2.35 1.50 -8.67
C PHE A 25 -3.00 1.48 -10.05
N GLU A 26 -4.01 0.64 -10.27
CA GLU A 26 -4.74 0.60 -11.55
C GLU A 26 -5.48 1.92 -11.82
N GLN A 27 -6.01 2.55 -10.77
CA GLN A 27 -6.74 3.81 -10.89
C GLN A 27 -5.82 5.03 -11.10
N TYR A 28 -4.72 5.13 -10.35
CA TYR A 28 -3.89 6.35 -10.30
C TYR A 28 -2.48 6.17 -10.86
N GLY A 29 -2.08 4.95 -11.18
CA GLY A 29 -0.74 4.61 -11.58
C GLY A 29 0.26 4.58 -10.42
N GLY A 30 1.54 4.52 -10.78
CA GLY A 30 2.64 4.51 -9.84
C GLY A 30 3.96 4.26 -10.57
N SER A 31 5.03 4.05 -9.81
CA SER A 31 6.32 3.70 -10.40
C SER A 31 6.31 2.26 -10.93
N VAL A 32 6.97 2.03 -12.07
CA VAL A 32 7.03 0.71 -12.73
C VAL A 32 7.61 -0.37 -11.82
N ASN A 33 8.62 -0.04 -11.01
CA ASN A 33 9.21 -0.98 -10.05
C ASN A 33 8.29 -1.32 -8.87
N MET A 34 7.16 -0.62 -8.73
CA MET A 34 6.14 -0.85 -7.73
C MET A 34 4.88 -1.49 -8.35
N HIS A 35 4.93 -1.98 -9.58
CA HIS A 35 3.76 -2.59 -10.21
C HIS A 35 3.19 -3.74 -9.37
N PRO A 36 1.85 -3.86 -9.18
CA PRO A 36 1.24 -4.90 -8.34
C PRO A 36 1.66 -6.32 -8.71
N ASP A 37 1.86 -6.60 -10.00
CA ASP A 37 2.32 -7.92 -10.47
C ASP A 37 3.76 -8.24 -10.02
N VAL A 38 4.64 -7.23 -9.93
CA VAL A 38 5.99 -7.41 -9.39
C VAL A 38 5.91 -7.73 -7.90
N VAL A 39 5.10 -6.97 -7.16
CA VAL A 39 4.87 -7.21 -5.72
C VAL A 39 4.29 -8.61 -5.49
N GLU A 40 3.29 -8.99 -6.27
CA GLU A 40 2.64 -10.29 -6.19
C GLU A 40 3.62 -11.44 -6.51
N TYR A 41 4.48 -11.25 -7.50
CA TYR A 41 5.52 -12.22 -7.84
C TYR A 41 6.43 -12.48 -6.62
N PHE A 42 6.90 -11.43 -5.93
CA PHE A 42 7.72 -11.60 -4.72
C PHE A 42 6.95 -12.24 -3.56
N MET A 43 5.68 -11.90 -3.38
CA MET A 43 4.85 -12.55 -2.36
C MET A 43 4.68 -14.05 -2.63
N LYS A 44 4.41 -14.43 -3.88
CA LYS A 44 4.15 -15.83 -4.28
C LYS A 44 5.43 -16.68 -4.34
N HIS A 45 6.50 -16.16 -4.94
CA HIS A 45 7.68 -16.95 -5.30
C HIS A 45 8.84 -16.78 -4.31
N HIS A 46 8.89 -15.69 -3.56
CA HIS A 46 9.95 -15.42 -2.58
C HIS A 46 9.43 -15.38 -1.13
N ASN A 47 8.13 -15.62 -0.91
CA ASN A 47 7.48 -15.60 0.41
C ASN A 47 7.71 -14.27 1.16
N TRP A 48 7.85 -13.17 0.42
CA TRP A 48 8.02 -11.85 1.02
C TRP A 48 6.69 -11.37 1.61
N LYS A 49 6.78 -10.79 2.81
CA LYS A 49 5.62 -10.27 3.54
C LYS A 49 5.66 -8.77 3.52
N PHE A 50 4.66 -8.17 2.88
CA PHE A 50 4.46 -6.74 2.84
C PHE A 50 3.31 -6.31 3.73
N SER A 51 3.47 -5.16 4.37
CA SER A 51 2.37 -4.45 5.03
C SER A 51 1.86 -3.36 4.10
N PHE A 52 0.57 -3.37 3.80
CA PHE A 52 -0.05 -2.38 2.93
C PHE A 52 -0.73 -1.29 3.73
N PHE A 53 -0.72 -0.08 3.19
CA PHE A 53 -1.38 1.07 3.76
C PHE A 53 -2.05 1.91 2.68
N HIS A 54 -3.16 2.56 3.02
CA HIS A 54 -3.84 3.49 2.13
C HIS A 54 -4.16 4.82 2.84
N TYR A 55 -4.30 5.87 2.04
CA TYR A 55 -4.75 7.19 2.48
C TYR A 55 -6.10 7.50 1.86
N LYS A 56 -7.05 7.96 2.71
CA LYS A 56 -8.37 8.40 2.28
C LYS A 56 -8.47 9.91 2.30
N LYS A 57 -9.14 10.45 1.28
CA LYS A 57 -9.58 11.85 1.24
C LYS A 57 -11.03 11.89 0.76
N TYR A 58 -11.90 12.53 1.54
CA TYR A 58 -13.35 12.60 1.27
C TYR A 58 -14.03 11.23 1.13
N GLY A 59 -13.58 10.23 1.90
CA GLY A 59 -14.13 8.87 1.87
C GLY A 59 -13.58 7.99 0.74
N GLU A 60 -12.80 8.54 -0.18
CA GLU A 60 -12.20 7.81 -1.29
C GLU A 60 -10.72 7.52 -1.03
N ILE A 61 -10.26 6.35 -1.45
CA ILE A 61 -8.84 6.01 -1.43
C ILE A 61 -8.16 6.77 -2.57
N LYS A 62 -7.12 7.53 -2.21
CA LYS A 62 -6.36 8.36 -3.16
C LYS A 62 -4.95 7.84 -3.40
N GLU A 63 -4.36 7.23 -2.38
CA GLU A 63 -2.98 6.75 -2.43
C GLU A 63 -2.84 5.45 -1.63
N ALA A 64 -1.93 4.59 -2.07
CA ALA A 64 -1.60 3.36 -1.37
C ALA A 64 -0.10 3.06 -1.51
N TYR A 65 0.48 2.47 -0.47
CA TYR A 65 1.88 2.01 -0.49
C TYR A 65 2.04 0.72 0.32
N PHE A 66 3.22 0.12 0.21
CA PHE A 66 3.61 -1.04 0.99
C PHE A 66 4.98 -0.84 1.66
N VAL A 67 5.23 -1.60 2.73
CA VAL A 67 6.50 -1.70 3.46
C VAL A 67 6.87 -3.15 3.67
#